data_AF-U5MT96-F1
#
_entry.id   AF-U5MT96-F1
#
_cell.length_a   1.000
_cell.length_b   1.000
_cell.length_c   1.000
_cell.angle_alpha   90.00
_cell.angle_beta   90.00
_cell.angle_gamma   90.00
#
_symmetry.space_group_name_H-M   'P 1'
#
loop_
_entity.id
_entity.type
_entity.pdbx_description
1 polymer ?
#
loop_
_entity_poly.entity_id
_entity_poly.type
_entity_poly.pdbx_seq_one_letter_code
_entity_poly.pdbx_strand_id
1 'polypeptide(L)'
;MAKILPKNSARIFTKTPFADMKICNKCGVCIKLCPMKAINKDTLDINEDKCIRCFSCVKRCPKKARKIVYKPKFLVSKILTIKNKNAKIPQIYI
;
A
#
# COMPACT_ATOMS: atom_id res chain seq x y z
N MET A 1 11.40 -6.57 -15.29
CA MET A 1 10.41 -7.34 -14.48
C MET A 1 8.97 -6.83 -14.57
N ALA A 2 8.70 -5.67 -15.22
CA ALA A 2 7.33 -5.16 -15.42
C ALA A 2 6.61 -5.72 -16.68
N LYS A 3 7.32 -6.46 -17.56
CA LYS A 3 6.77 -6.89 -18.86
C LYS A 3 5.86 -8.15 -18.81
N ILE A 4 5.98 -8.98 -17.78
CA ILE A 4 5.20 -10.24 -17.63
C ILE A 4 3.96 -10.07 -16.76
N LEU A 5 3.92 -9.02 -15.95
CA LEU A 5 2.89 -8.87 -14.93
C LEU A 5 1.69 -8.07 -15.49
N PRO A 6 0.45 -8.58 -15.36
CA PRO A 6 -0.74 -7.85 -15.81
C PRO A 6 -0.89 -6.53 -15.06
N LYS A 7 -1.65 -5.58 -15.63
CA LYS A 7 -2.04 -4.33 -14.94
C LYS A 7 -2.63 -4.70 -13.57
N ASN A 8 -2.22 -3.99 -12.52
CA ASN A 8 -2.57 -4.28 -11.12
C ASN A 8 -2.08 -5.62 -10.56
N SER A 9 -1.02 -6.21 -11.11
CA SER A 9 -0.36 -7.43 -10.57
C SER A 9 -0.02 -7.40 -9.07
N ALA A 10 0.05 -6.23 -8.46
CA ALA A 10 0.15 -6.10 -7.00
C ALA A 10 -0.94 -6.88 -6.26
N ARG A 11 -2.12 -7.10 -6.86
CA ARG A 11 -3.23 -7.90 -6.29
C ARG A 11 -2.84 -9.35 -5.99
N ILE A 12 -1.92 -9.92 -6.78
CA ILE A 12 -1.46 -11.31 -6.64
C ILE A 12 -0.66 -11.46 -5.34
N PHE A 13 0.17 -10.47 -5.03
CA PHE A 13 1.14 -10.56 -3.94
C PHE A 13 0.73 -9.82 -2.67
N THR A 14 -0.35 -9.01 -2.72
CA THR A 14 -0.79 -8.19 -1.58
C THR A 14 -2.31 -8.10 -1.49
N LYS A 15 -2.83 -8.23 -0.25
CA LYS A 15 -4.20 -7.82 0.07
C LYS A 15 -4.32 -6.30 0.10
N THR A 16 -5.55 -5.79 0.07
CA THR A 16 -5.83 -4.39 0.37
C THR A 16 -5.30 -4.02 1.76
N PRO A 17 -4.74 -2.81 1.94
CA PRO A 17 -4.27 -2.38 3.25
C PRO A 17 -5.41 -2.25 4.27
N PHE A 18 -5.21 -2.76 5.47
CA PHE A 18 -6.18 -2.62 6.57
C PHE A 18 -5.70 -1.59 7.58
N ALA A 19 -6.62 -1.04 8.39
CA ALA A 19 -6.31 -0.16 9.50
C ALA A 19 -6.28 -0.96 10.81
N ASP A 20 -5.19 -0.84 11.56
CA ASP A 20 -5.10 -1.36 12.92
C ASP A 20 -5.81 -0.40 13.87
N MET A 21 -7.01 -0.77 14.31
CA MET A 21 -7.86 0.09 15.14
C MET A 21 -7.32 0.29 16.56
N LYS A 22 -6.35 -0.52 17.01
CA LYS A 22 -5.67 -0.29 18.29
C LYS A 22 -4.73 0.92 18.24
N ILE A 23 -4.24 1.27 17.05
CA ILE A 23 -3.25 2.34 16.83
C ILE A 23 -3.89 3.54 16.12
N CYS A 24 -4.94 3.30 15.34
CA CYS A 24 -5.61 4.33 14.56
C CYS A 24 -6.34 5.33 15.47
N ASN A 25 -6.07 6.62 15.28
CA ASN A 25 -6.77 7.73 15.93
C ASN A 25 -7.79 8.42 15.01
N LYS A 26 -8.20 7.77 13.92
CA LYS A 26 -9.17 8.29 12.93
C LYS A 26 -8.84 9.68 12.35
N CYS A 27 -7.57 10.07 12.25
CA CYS A 27 -7.15 11.38 11.70
C CYS A 27 -7.53 11.66 10.23
N GLY A 28 -8.05 10.68 9.48
CA GLY A 28 -8.57 10.88 8.12
C GLY A 28 -7.53 11.11 7.02
N VAL A 29 -6.24 11.24 7.33
CA VAL A 29 -5.17 11.48 6.34
C VAL A 29 -5.18 10.46 5.20
N CYS A 30 -5.40 9.18 5.51
CA CYS A 30 -5.44 8.12 4.50
C CYS A 30 -6.59 8.27 3.49
N ILE A 31 -7.74 8.80 3.94
CA ILE A 31 -8.92 9.04 3.09
C ILE A 31 -8.62 10.20 2.15
N LYS A 32 -8.11 11.32 2.69
CA LYS A 32 -7.79 12.55 1.93
C LYS A 32 -6.77 12.30 0.82
N LEU A 33 -5.79 11.43 1.08
CA LEU A 33 -4.70 11.14 0.14
C LEU A 33 -5.00 9.99 -0.83
N CYS A 34 -6.14 9.32 -0.72
CA CYS A 34 -6.48 8.22 -1.62
C CYS A 34 -6.96 8.80 -2.97
N PRO A 35 -6.19 8.66 -4.06
CA PRO A 35 -6.57 9.25 -5.36
C PRO A 35 -7.87 8.63 -5.90
N MET A 36 -8.12 7.37 -5.59
CA MET A 36 -9.30 6.64 -6.06
C MET A 36 -10.49 6.71 -5.10
N LYS A 37 -10.37 7.48 -4.00
CA LYS A 37 -11.40 7.59 -2.95
C LYS A 37 -11.94 6.22 -2.51
N ALA A 38 -11.06 5.24 -2.39
CA ALA A 38 -11.40 3.83 -2.17
C ALA A 38 -11.65 3.49 -0.69
N ILE A 39 -11.52 4.45 0.23
CA ILE A 39 -11.57 4.22 1.68
C ILE A 39 -12.87 4.79 2.24
N ASN A 40 -13.63 3.96 2.96
CA ASN A 40 -14.83 4.39 3.68
C ASN A 40 -14.43 5.31 4.86
N LYS A 41 -15.16 6.41 5.06
CA LYS A 41 -14.84 7.41 6.08
C LYS A 41 -15.11 6.91 7.51
N ASP A 42 -16.15 6.10 7.68
CA ASP A 42 -16.66 5.69 8.98
C ASP A 42 -16.03 4.37 9.43
N THR A 43 -15.98 3.38 8.53
CA THR A 43 -15.43 2.05 8.83
C THR A 43 -13.94 1.94 8.57
N LEU A 44 -13.35 2.85 7.77
CA LEU A 44 -11.98 2.78 7.28
C LEU A 44 -11.68 1.57 6.38
N ASP A 45 -12.70 0.82 5.95
CA ASP A 45 -12.54 -0.28 5.01
C ASP A 45 -12.17 0.21 3.62
N ILE A 46 -11.48 -0.64 2.87
CA ILE A 46 -11.04 -0.35 1.51
C ILE A 46 -11.88 -1.14 0.52
N ASN A 47 -12.53 -0.44 -0.40
CA ASN A 47 -13.14 -1.06 -1.57
C ASN A 47 -12.04 -1.64 -2.47
N GLU A 48 -12.05 -2.96 -2.64
CA GLU A 48 -10.98 -3.69 -3.35
C GLU A 48 -10.93 -3.39 -4.85
N ASP A 49 -12.09 -3.18 -5.47
CA ASP A 49 -12.22 -2.89 -6.90
C ASP A 49 -11.60 -1.54 -7.24
N LYS A 50 -11.83 -0.54 -6.37
CA LYS A 50 -11.26 0.81 -6.50
C LYS A 50 -9.79 0.87 -6.05
N CYS A 51 -9.32 -0.04 -5.20
CA CYS A 51 -7.97 0.03 -4.67
C CYS A 51 -6.92 -0.37 -5.72
N ILE A 52 -6.18 0.62 -6.25
CA ILE A 52 -5.04 0.41 -7.16
C ILE A 52 -3.74 -0.02 -6.44
N ARG A 53 -3.78 -0.24 -5.12
CA ARG A 53 -2.62 -0.67 -4.31
C ARG A 53 -1.38 0.23 -4.47
N CYS A 54 -1.57 1.55 -4.52
CA CYS A 54 -0.47 2.52 -4.53
C CYS A 54 0.25 2.68 -3.17
N PHE A 55 -0.36 2.15 -2.10
CA PHE A 55 0.16 2.18 -0.72
C PHE A 55 0.44 3.57 -0.12
N SER A 56 -0.05 4.65 -0.74
CA SER A 56 0.05 6.01 -0.18
C SER A 56 -0.55 6.11 1.23
N CYS A 57 -1.69 5.44 1.46
CA CYS A 57 -2.34 5.40 2.77
C CYS A 57 -1.48 4.75 3.87
N VAL A 58 -0.61 3.81 3.50
CA VAL A 58 0.34 3.16 4.43
C VAL A 58 1.51 4.09 4.69
N LYS A 59 2.14 4.60 3.61
CA LYS A 59 3.34 5.45 3.69
C LYS A 59 3.11 6.76 4.45
N ARG A 60 1.92 7.35 4.29
CA ARG A 60 1.58 8.66 4.85
C ARG A 60 0.81 8.59 6.17
N CYS A 61 0.53 7.40 6.70
CA CYS A 61 -0.16 7.29 7.98
C CYS A 61 0.78 7.74 9.12
N PRO A 62 0.47 8.84 9.84
CA PRO A 62 1.37 9.36 10.87
C PRO A 62 1.53 8.40 12.04
N LYS A 63 0.47 7.64 12.35
CA LYS A 63 0.47 6.63 13.41
C LYS A 63 0.93 5.24 12.94
N LYS A 64 1.31 5.09 11.66
CA LYS A 64 1.66 3.78 11.06
C LYS A 64 0.60 2.69 11.27
N ALA A 65 -0.67 3.09 11.42
CA ALA A 65 -1.79 2.19 11.69
C ALA A 65 -2.24 1.41 10.43
N ARG A 66 -1.98 1.92 9.22
CA ARG A 66 -2.27 1.22 7.97
C ARG A 66 -1.18 0.18 7.67
N LYS A 67 -1.56 -1.08 7.45
CA LYS A 67 -0.63 -2.21 7.28
C LYS A 67 -0.88 -2.96 5.96
N ILE A 68 0.18 -3.51 5.38
CA ILE A 68 0.14 -4.33 4.16
C ILE A 68 0.26 -5.80 4.56
N VAL A 69 -0.55 -6.66 3.93
CA VAL A 69 -0.45 -8.12 4.07
C VAL A 69 0.04 -8.72 2.76
N TYR A 70 1.22 -9.36 2.80
CA TYR A 70 1.85 -10.01 1.65
C TYR A 70 1.44 -11.49 1.52
N LYS A 71 1.39 -12.00 0.28
CA LYS A 71 1.12 -13.39 -0.08
C LYS A 71 2.08 -13.88 -1.18
N PRO A 72 2.80 -15.01 -0.99
CA PRO A 72 3.16 -15.65 0.27
C PRO A 72 4.12 -14.76 1.07
N LYS A 73 3.83 -14.55 2.36
CA LYS A 73 4.47 -13.54 3.22
C LYS A 73 6.00 -13.62 3.21
N PHE A 74 6.54 -14.82 3.42
CA PHE A 74 7.98 -15.05 3.60
C PHE A 74 8.79 -14.80 2.31
N LEU A 75 8.27 -15.27 1.18
CA LEU A 75 8.94 -15.11 -0.12
C LEU A 75 9.00 -13.63 -0.52
N VAL A 76 7.85 -12.95 -0.44
CA VAL A 76 7.74 -11.56 -0.89
C VAL A 76 8.53 -10.63 0.02
N SER A 77 8.46 -10.79 1.35
CA SER A 77 9.23 -9.95 2.28
C SER A 77 10.74 -10.09 2.05
N LYS A 78 11.25 -11.32 1.90
CA LYS A 78 12.68 -11.56 1.69
C LYS A 78 13.17 -10.93 0.38
N ILE A 79 12.41 -11.12 -0.71
CA ILE A 79 12.75 -10.53 -2.02
C ILE A 79 12.72 -9.00 -1.98
N LEU A 80 11.69 -8.40 -1.35
CA LEU A 80 11.57 -6.95 -1.25
C LEU A 80 12.72 -6.35 -0.44
N THR A 81 13.09 -6.96 0.69
CA THR A 81 14.24 -6.49 1.49
C THR A 81 15.55 -6.54 0.72
N ILE A 82 15.78 -7.61 -0.07
CA ILE A 82 16.99 -7.75 -0.89
C ILE A 82 17.00 -6.68 -1.99
N LYS A 83 15.90 -6.51 -2.73
CA LYS A 83 15.83 -5.58 -3.87
C LYS A 83 15.82 -4.11 -3.46
N ASN A 84 15.28 -3.81 -2.29
CA ASN A 84 15.13 -2.45 -1.78
C ASN A 84 16.24 -2.08 -0.78
N LYS A 85 17.32 -2.87 -0.71
CA LYS A 85 18.46 -2.63 0.18
C LYS A 85 19.14 -1.29 -0.08
N ASN A 86 19.16 -0.84 -1.34
CA ASN A 86 19.73 0.44 -1.75
C ASN A 86 18.61 1.33 -2.32
N ALA A 87 18.43 2.51 -1.73
CA ALA A 87 17.49 3.51 -2.25
C ALA A 87 17.97 4.01 -3.63
N LYS A 88 17.14 3.83 -4.66
CA LYS A 88 17.43 4.36 -6.00
C LYS A 88 16.84 5.76 -6.11
N ILE A 89 17.70 6.74 -6.40
CA ILE A 89 17.28 8.11 -6.66
C ILE A 89 16.78 8.16 -8.12
N PRO A 90 15.58 8.72 -8.38
CA PRO A 90 15.11 8.89 -9.75
C PRO A 90 16.00 9.89 -10.50
N GLN A 91 16.36 9.58 -11.75
CA GLN A 91 16.96 10.57 -12.63
C GLN A 91 15.89 11.58 -13.02
N ILE A 92 16.11 12.84 -12.66
CA ILE A 92 15.25 13.95 -13.07
C ILE A 92 15.70 14.32 -14.47
N TYR A 93 14.86 14.02 -15.46
CA TYR A 93 15.04 14.52 -16.81
C TYR A 93 14.47 15.95 -16.83
N ILE A 94 15.35 16.93 -16.58
CA ILE A 94 15.08 18.37 -16.75
C ILE A 94 15.23 18.71 -18.23
#